data_AF-A0A2E5WKB1-F1
#
_entry.id   AF-A0A2E5WKB1-F1
#
_cell.length_a   1.000
_cell.length_b   1.000
_cell.length_c   1.000
_cell.angle_alpha   90.00
_cell.angle_beta   90.00
_cell.angle_gamma   90.00
#
_symmetry.space_group_name_H-M   'P 1'
#
loop_
_entity.id
_entity.type
_entity.pdbx_description
1 polymer ?
#
loop_
_entity_poly.entity_id
_entity_poly.type
_entity_poly.pdbx_seq_one_letter_code
_entity_poly.pdbx_strand_id
1 'polypeptide(L)' 'RVVNRNGLLTGKHHFRGENLMEDLLKEEGVSVRNNRIENFTDVFWDPIKELDL' A
#
# COMPACT_ATOMS: atom_id res chain seq x y z
N ARG A 1 -4.66 4.89 0.19
CA ARG A 1 -4.26 3.87 -0.82
C ARG A 1 -4.81 2.53 -0.37
N VAL A 2 -5.36 1.68 -1.26
CA VAL A 2 -6.06 0.44 -0.84
C VAL A 2 -5.24 -0.78 -1.27
N VAL A 3 -4.83 -1.59 -0.29
CA VAL A 3 -4.19 -2.92 -0.46
C VAL A 3 -4.99 -3.96 0.33
N ASN A 4 -4.73 -5.24 0.11
CA ASN A 4 -5.38 -6.27 0.93
C ASN A 4 -4.80 -6.33 2.36
N ARG A 5 -5.42 -7.14 3.23
CA ARG A 5 -4.99 -7.29 4.64
C ARG A 5 -3.55 -7.78 4.86
N ASN A 6 -2.93 -8.36 3.83
CA ASN A 6 -1.55 -8.86 3.89
C ASN A 6 -0.54 -7.85 3.29
N GLY A 7 -0.97 -6.64 2.97
CA GLY A 7 -0.14 -5.63 2.32
C GLY A 7 0.19 -5.94 0.86
N LEU A 8 -0.55 -6.85 0.20
CA LEU A 8 -0.36 -7.18 -1.21
C LEU A 8 -1.09 -6.17 -2.10
N LEU A 9 -0.41 -5.77 -3.18
CA LEU A 9 -0.89 -4.84 -4.20
C LEU A 9 -1.91 -5.51 -5.15
N THR A 10 -2.97 -6.11 -4.61
CA THR A 10 -4.00 -6.79 -5.42
C THR A 10 -4.79 -5.83 -6.32
N GLY A 11 -4.85 -4.54 -5.94
CA GLY A 11 -5.48 -3.49 -6.74
C GLY A 11 -4.67 -3.06 -7.98
N LYS A 12 -3.43 -3.55 -8.14
CA LYS A 12 -2.53 -3.11 -9.23
C LYS A 12 -3.11 -3.33 -10.64
N HIS A 13 -3.98 -4.33 -10.81
CA HIS A 13 -4.63 -4.63 -12.09
C HIS A 13 -5.58 -3.52 -12.58
N HIS A 14 -6.01 -2.63 -11.69
CA HIS A 14 -6.84 -1.47 -12.04
C HIS A 14 -6.01 -0.26 -12.51
N PHE A 15 -4.68 -0.32 -12.39
CA PHE A 15 -3.78 0.75 -12.82
C PHE A 15 -3.33 0.53 -14.27
N ARG A 16 -3.25 1.61 -15.04
CA ARG A 16 -2.70 1.59 -16.40
C ARG A 16 -1.17 1.54 -16.31
N GLY A 17 -0.63 0.33 -16.20
CA GLY A 17 0.81 0.06 -16.12
C GLY A 17 1.12 -0.98 -15.05
N GLU A 18 1.96 -1.98 -15.39
CA GLU A 18 2.22 -3.13 -14.51
C GLU A 18 2.79 -2.76 -13.14
N ASN A 19 3.54 -1.64 -13.08
CA ASN A 19 4.26 -1.19 -11.87
C ASN A 19 3.76 0.14 -11.31
N LEU A 20 2.74 0.78 -11.91
CA LEU A 20 2.34 2.15 -11.53
C LEU A 20 1.97 2.28 -10.05
N MET A 21 1.24 1.29 -9.50
CA MET A 21 0.90 1.28 -8.07
C MET A 21 2.14 1.16 -7.17
N GLU A 22 3.13 0.39 -7.60
CA GLU A 22 4.39 0.22 -6.88
C GLU A 22 5.24 1.50 -6.91
N ASP A 23 5.31 2.16 -8.06
CA ASP A 23 6.04 3.41 -8.24
C ASP A 23 5.45 4.53 -7.37
N LEU A 24 4.13 4.70 -7.39
CA LEU A 24 3.42 5.65 -6.51
C LEU A 24 3.63 5.33 -5.02
N LEU A 25 3.73 4.05 -4.67
CA LEU A 25 4.04 3.64 -3.30
C LEU A 25 5.45 4.08 -2.89
N LYS A 26 6.44 3.81 -3.74
CA LYS A 26 7.85 4.17 -3.52
C LYS A 26 8.07 5.68 -3.50
N GLU A 27 7.40 6.44 -4.37
CA GLU A 27 7.50 7.91 -4.42
C GLU A 27 7.06 8.57 -3.10
N GLU A 28 6.06 7.99 -2.43
CA GLU A 28 5.62 8.44 -1.11
C GLU A 28 6.39 7.76 0.05
N GLY A 29 7.52 7.10 -0.24
CA GLY A 29 8.41 6.50 0.76
C GLY A 29 8.01 5.10 1.26
N VAL A 30 7.00 4.46 0.66
CA VAL A 30 6.58 3.11 1.05
C VAL A 30 7.44 2.06 0.34
N SER A 31 8.14 1.24 1.13
CA SER A 31 8.97 0.15 0.59
C SER A 31 8.11 -1.04 0.13
N VAL A 32 8.24 -1.40 -1.15
CA VAL A 32 7.52 -2.51 -1.79
C VAL A 32 8.52 -3.50 -2.37
N ARG A 33 8.30 -4.80 -2.12
CA ARG A 33 9.05 -5.91 -2.71
C ARG A 33 8.10 -7.04 -3.07
N ASN A 34 8.25 -7.61 -4.28
CA ASN A 34 7.45 -8.75 -4.76
C ASN A 34 5.93 -8.52 -4.64
N ASN A 35 5.44 -7.32 -5.01
CA ASN A 35 4.03 -6.91 -4.88
C ASN A 35 3.50 -6.86 -3.43
N ARG A 36 4.38 -6.75 -2.43
CA ARG A 36 4.02 -6.63 -1.01
C ARG A 36 4.74 -5.46 -0.37
N ILE A 37 4.05 -4.72 0.50
CA ILE A 37 4.67 -3.72 1.36
C ILE A 37 5.53 -4.42 2.43
N GLU A 38 6.81 -4.06 2.58
CA GLU A 38 7.71 -4.74 3.54
C GLU A 38 7.38 -4.37 5.00
N ASN A 39 7.03 -3.12 5.27
CA ASN A 39 6.69 -2.61 6.60
C ASN A 39 5.21 -2.22 6.71
N PHE A 40 4.31 -3.13 6.33
CA PHE A 40 2.89 -2.79 6.19
C PHE A 40 2.26 -2.26 7.49
N THR A 41 2.65 -2.81 8.64
CA THR A 41 2.15 -2.38 9.96
C THR A 41 2.53 -0.94 10.28
N ASP A 42 3.71 -0.48 9.87
CA ASP A 42 4.20 0.88 10.16
C ASP A 42 3.46 1.96 9.35
N VAL A 43 2.91 1.56 8.19
CA VAL A 43 2.14 2.45 7.29
C VAL A 43 0.64 2.13 7.32
N PHE A 44 0.21 1.25 8.22
CA PHE A 44 -1.19 0.87 8.35
C PHE A 44 -1.97 2.00 9.00
N TRP A 45 -3.02 2.46 8.32
CA TRP A 45 -3.89 3.50 8.84
C TRP A 45 -5.11 2.86 9.52
N ASP A 46 -5.25 3.11 10.83
CA ASP A 46 -6.37 2.64 11.65
C ASP A 46 -7.33 3.81 11.95
N PRO A 47 -8.52 3.88 11.32
CA PRO A 47 -9.44 4.99 11.53
C PRO A 47 -9.84 5.20 12.98
N ILE A 48 -9.91 4.13 13.79
CA ILE A 48 -10.32 4.24 15.20
C ILE A 48 -9.24 4.94 16.01
N LYS A 49 -7.96 4.64 15.73
CA LYS A 49 -6.82 5.25 16.43
C LYS A 49 -6.48 6.63 15.90
N GLU A 50 -6.64 6.84 14.60
CA GLU A 50 -6.16 8.04 13.90
C GLU A 50 -7.23 9.15 13.79
N LEU A 51 -8.52 8.84 13.96
CA LEU A 51 -9.61 9.82 13.89
C LEU A 51 -10.31 10.09 15.23
N ASP A 52 -9.83 9.51 16.35
CA ASP A 52 -10.43 9.65 17.69
C ASP A 52 -11.97 9.45 17.69
N LEU A 53 -12.44 8.43 16.95
CA LEU A 53 -13.86 8.09 16.76
C LEU A 53 -14.43 7.19 17.86
#